data_AF-A0A7J8H7R7-F1
#
_entry.id   AF-A0A7J8H7R7-F1
#
_cell.length_a   1.000
_cell.length_b   1.000
_cell.length_c   1.000
_cell.angle_alpha   90.00
_cell.angle_beta   90.00
_cell.angle_gamma   90.00
#
_symmetry.space_group_name_H-M   'P 1'
#
loop_
_entity.id
_entity.type
_entity.pdbx_description
1 polymer ?
#
loop_
_entity_poly.entity_id
_entity_poly.type
_entity_poly.pdbx_seq_one_letter_code
_entity_poly.pdbx_strand_id
1 'polypeptide(L)'
;MTSKKLINSVANCADDALAGLVACNPNLQLLQGHRVVLRSDLDSLKGRVALLSGGGSGHEPAHAGFIGKGMLTGVIAGAVFTSPAVGSILAAIRAVAQAGTVGTLLIVKNYTGDRLNFGLAREQARAAGVPGSRPTFELAADEVELGLGIHGEAGVRRIKIATADKIVTLMLDHMTNSSNVSHVPVKAGSSVVLMVNNLGGLSFLELGIIADAAVRSLEGRGVKIARSFVGTFMSALEMQGLSLTLLLVDEPLLKLIDAETTASAWPNTPRVSVTGRKRSRAAPTEPLEARDSTPAGGVASKKVVLVLERVCSTLLGMEDHLNALDRAAGDGDCGITHSRAAKAIQGWLKEGPPPARPAQLLSKLSMLLLEKMGGSSGALYGLFLTAAAQPLKAKTDLPAWSAAMDAGLEAMQKYGKAAPGDRTMLDSLWAAGQELQAWKSPGADLLQILTKAVKSAEAAAQATKNMEAGAGRASYISSARLDQPDPGAVAAAAILRAILEVLQS
;
A
#
# COMPACT_ATOMS: atom_id res chain seq x y z
N MET A 1 14.41 -11.69 -24.91
CA MET A 1 14.18 -11.17 -23.54
C MET A 1 13.77 -12.34 -22.66
N THR A 2 14.18 -12.37 -21.39
CA THR A 2 13.59 -13.30 -20.41
C THR A 2 12.15 -12.91 -20.12
N SER A 3 11.28 -13.90 -19.91
CA SER A 3 9.87 -13.64 -19.57
C SER A 3 9.75 -13.07 -18.17
N LYS A 4 8.93 -12.03 -18.00
CA LYS A 4 8.55 -11.51 -16.66
C LYS A 4 7.45 -12.34 -15.98
N LYS A 5 7.05 -13.48 -16.56
CA LYS A 5 5.95 -14.33 -16.09
C LYS A 5 6.44 -15.50 -15.25
N LEU A 6 5.81 -15.73 -14.10
CA LEU A 6 5.98 -16.93 -13.28
C LEU A 6 5.10 -18.07 -13.85
N ILE A 7 5.58 -18.74 -14.90
CA ILE A 7 4.88 -19.86 -15.57
C ILE A 7 5.86 -20.98 -15.93
N ASN A 8 5.42 -22.24 -15.88
CA ASN A 8 6.24 -23.39 -16.30
C ASN A 8 6.28 -23.50 -17.84
N SER A 9 5.14 -23.29 -18.51
CA SER A 9 5.04 -23.26 -19.97
C SER A 9 3.88 -22.37 -20.44
N VAL A 10 3.98 -21.83 -21.65
CA VAL A 10 2.91 -21.00 -22.26
C VAL A 10 1.72 -21.86 -22.72
N ALA A 11 1.94 -23.13 -23.05
CA ALA A 11 0.87 -24.03 -23.51
C ALA A 11 -0.06 -24.47 -22.38
N ASN A 12 0.51 -24.74 -21.20
CA ASN A 12 -0.18 -25.38 -20.08
C ASN A 12 -0.50 -24.43 -18.92
N CYS A 13 -0.13 -23.14 -18.98
CA CYS A 13 -0.34 -22.21 -17.85
C CYS A 13 -1.81 -22.08 -17.42
N ALA A 14 -2.77 -22.36 -18.31
CA ALA A 14 -4.19 -22.44 -17.96
C ALA A 14 -4.52 -23.73 -17.18
N ASP A 15 -3.92 -24.87 -17.53
CA ASP A 15 -4.07 -26.14 -16.80
C ASP A 15 -3.41 -26.06 -15.42
N ASP A 16 -2.17 -25.53 -15.35
CA ASP A 16 -1.43 -25.28 -14.11
C ASP A 16 -2.25 -24.40 -13.14
N ALA A 17 -2.89 -23.34 -13.65
CA ALA A 17 -3.72 -22.44 -12.86
C ALA A 17 -5.00 -23.10 -12.32
N LEU A 18 -5.69 -23.92 -13.14
CA LEU A 18 -6.86 -24.67 -12.69
C LEU A 18 -6.48 -25.78 -11.70
N ALA A 19 -5.34 -26.46 -11.90
CA ALA A 19 -4.82 -27.46 -10.98
C ALA A 19 -4.48 -26.84 -9.62
N GLY A 20 -3.84 -25.67 -9.59
CA GLY A 20 -3.60 -24.90 -8.37
C GLY A 20 -4.90 -24.50 -7.66
N LEU A 21 -5.90 -24.00 -8.39
CA LEU A 21 -7.20 -23.64 -7.83
C LEU A 21 -7.91 -24.84 -7.17
N VAL A 22 -7.89 -26.02 -7.80
CA VAL A 22 -8.51 -27.23 -7.24
C VAL A 22 -7.69 -27.78 -6.06
N ALA A 23 -6.36 -27.79 -6.14
CA ALA A 23 -5.50 -28.19 -5.03
C ALA A 23 -5.69 -27.32 -3.78
N CYS A 24 -6.03 -26.04 -3.94
CA CYS A 24 -6.34 -25.11 -2.85
C CYS A 24 -7.81 -25.06 -2.43
N ASN A 25 -8.73 -25.82 -3.06
CA ASN A 25 -10.16 -25.78 -2.71
C ASN A 25 -10.86 -27.16 -2.83
N PRO A 26 -11.11 -27.87 -1.72
CA PRO A 26 -11.72 -29.21 -1.73
C PRO A 26 -13.20 -29.22 -2.18
N ASN A 27 -13.83 -28.05 -2.35
CA ASN A 27 -15.17 -27.93 -2.91
C ASN A 27 -15.19 -27.96 -4.44
N LEU A 28 -14.02 -28.14 -5.09
CA LEU A 28 -13.84 -28.15 -6.54
C LEU A 28 -13.20 -29.45 -7.02
N GLN A 29 -13.41 -29.79 -8.29
CA GLN A 29 -12.80 -30.91 -8.98
C GLN A 29 -12.53 -30.59 -10.46
N LEU A 30 -11.44 -31.12 -11.01
CA LEU A 30 -11.16 -31.09 -12.45
C LEU A 30 -11.90 -32.24 -13.14
N LEU A 31 -12.58 -31.95 -14.26
CA LEU A 31 -13.15 -32.98 -15.12
C LEU A 31 -12.03 -33.58 -15.99
N GLN A 32 -11.70 -34.85 -15.76
CA GLN A 32 -10.55 -35.52 -16.39
C GLN A 32 -10.56 -35.37 -17.93
N GLY A 33 -9.41 -34.98 -18.49
CA GLY A 33 -9.25 -34.76 -19.93
C GLY A 33 -9.75 -33.40 -20.45
N HIS A 34 -10.32 -32.54 -19.60
CA HIS A 34 -10.87 -31.24 -20.00
C HIS A 34 -10.40 -30.09 -19.10
N ARG A 35 -10.23 -28.90 -19.68
CA ARG A 35 -10.07 -27.61 -18.95
C ARG A 35 -11.41 -27.16 -18.36
N VAL A 36 -11.95 -27.98 -17.46
CA VAL A 36 -13.25 -27.79 -16.83
C VAL A 36 -13.09 -28.03 -15.33
N VAL A 37 -13.43 -27.03 -14.53
CA VAL A 37 -13.55 -27.18 -13.08
C VAL A 37 -15.03 -27.16 -12.72
N LEU A 38 -15.46 -28.15 -11.94
CA LEU A 38 -16.81 -28.28 -11.41
C LEU A 38 -16.76 -28.19 -9.88
N ARG A 39 -17.90 -27.97 -9.24
CA ARG A 39 -18.06 -28.29 -7.80
C ARG A 39 -17.80 -29.77 -7.56
N SER A 40 -17.25 -30.14 -6.41
CA SER A 40 -17.12 -31.54 -5.99
C SER A 40 -18.47 -32.15 -5.57
N ASP A 41 -19.38 -31.35 -5.01
CA ASP A 41 -20.69 -31.79 -4.50
C ASP A 41 -21.82 -31.80 -5.56
N LEU A 42 -21.56 -32.31 -6.77
CA LEU A 42 -22.51 -32.26 -7.89
C LEU A 42 -23.88 -32.89 -7.58
N ASP A 43 -23.93 -33.99 -6.83
CA ASP A 43 -25.19 -34.67 -6.47
C ASP A 43 -26.15 -33.78 -5.64
N SER A 44 -25.63 -32.74 -4.98
CA SER A 44 -26.44 -31.71 -4.29
C SER A 44 -27.32 -30.89 -5.24
N LEU A 45 -27.06 -30.98 -6.55
CA LEU A 45 -27.76 -30.29 -7.62
C LEU A 45 -28.90 -31.11 -8.22
N LYS A 46 -29.15 -32.33 -7.74
CA LYS A 46 -30.31 -33.13 -8.16
C LYS A 46 -31.60 -32.33 -7.97
N GLY A 47 -32.40 -32.22 -9.04
CA GLY A 47 -33.62 -31.40 -9.04
C GLY A 47 -33.40 -29.88 -9.22
N ARG A 48 -32.16 -29.41 -9.41
CA ARG A 48 -31.81 -27.99 -9.61
C ARG A 48 -31.28 -27.73 -11.02
N VAL A 49 -31.24 -26.47 -11.43
CA VAL A 49 -30.59 -26.02 -12.67
C VAL A 49 -29.10 -25.84 -12.43
N ALA A 50 -28.25 -26.37 -13.31
CA ALA A 50 -26.82 -26.12 -13.31
C ALA A 50 -26.49 -24.75 -13.94
N LEU A 51 -25.54 -24.02 -13.37
CA LEU A 51 -25.04 -22.75 -13.91
C LEU A 51 -23.61 -22.94 -14.41
N LEU A 52 -23.40 -22.93 -15.74
CA LEU A 52 -22.08 -23.04 -16.35
C LEU A 52 -21.68 -21.74 -17.05
N SER A 53 -20.40 -21.37 -16.96
CA SER A 53 -19.83 -20.21 -17.66
C SER A 53 -18.41 -20.51 -18.16
N GLY A 54 -17.74 -19.54 -18.78
CA GLY A 54 -16.39 -19.75 -19.30
C GLY A 54 -15.91 -18.73 -20.33
N GLY A 55 -14.87 -19.14 -21.07
CA GLY A 55 -14.16 -18.31 -22.04
C GLY A 55 -12.66 -18.58 -22.00
N GLY A 56 -11.87 -17.66 -22.57
CA GLY A 56 -10.42 -17.72 -22.40
C GLY A 56 -9.99 -17.59 -20.93
N SER A 57 -8.81 -18.11 -20.62
CA SER A 57 -8.08 -17.80 -19.38
C SER A 57 -7.37 -16.45 -19.48
N GLY A 58 -6.85 -15.95 -18.37
CA GLY A 58 -6.24 -14.62 -18.25
C GLY A 58 -7.18 -13.56 -17.67
N HIS A 59 -8.30 -13.98 -17.08
CA HIS A 59 -9.27 -13.11 -16.41
C HIS A 59 -9.47 -13.46 -14.93
N GLU A 60 -8.63 -14.35 -14.40
CA GLU A 60 -8.73 -14.92 -13.07
C GLU A 60 -8.83 -13.79 -12.01
N PRO A 61 -9.77 -13.88 -11.04
CA PRO A 61 -10.54 -15.06 -10.67
C PRO A 61 -11.74 -15.39 -11.58
N ALA A 62 -12.09 -14.56 -12.57
CA ALA A 62 -13.15 -14.91 -13.51
C ALA A 62 -12.72 -16.09 -14.41
N HIS A 63 -13.52 -17.13 -14.59
CA HIS A 63 -14.79 -17.43 -13.91
C HIS A 63 -14.63 -18.40 -12.72
N ALA A 64 -13.50 -19.10 -12.61
CA ALA A 64 -13.37 -20.28 -11.77
C ALA A 64 -13.42 -20.00 -10.25
N GLY A 65 -13.06 -18.78 -9.81
CA GLY A 65 -13.27 -18.35 -8.42
C GLY A 65 -14.74 -18.10 -8.05
N PHE A 66 -15.66 -18.10 -9.02
CA PHE A 66 -17.11 -17.96 -8.82
C PHE A 66 -17.86 -19.30 -8.83
N ILE A 67 -17.14 -20.42 -8.76
CA ILE A 67 -17.73 -21.76 -8.60
C ILE A 67 -18.05 -22.00 -7.12
N GLY A 68 -19.29 -22.39 -6.82
CA GLY A 68 -19.72 -22.71 -5.46
C GLY A 68 -21.24 -22.83 -5.29
N LYS A 69 -21.67 -23.19 -4.08
CA LYS A 69 -23.07 -23.06 -3.68
C LYS A 69 -23.48 -21.59 -3.82
N GLY A 70 -24.68 -21.31 -4.35
CA GLY A 70 -25.17 -19.94 -4.58
C GLY A 70 -24.65 -19.25 -5.85
N MET A 71 -23.60 -19.76 -6.51
CA MET A 71 -23.08 -19.23 -7.78
C MET A 71 -22.89 -20.36 -8.82
N LEU A 72 -21.77 -20.40 -9.56
CA LEU A 72 -21.59 -21.32 -10.67
C LEU A 72 -21.48 -22.78 -10.19
N THR A 73 -22.07 -23.69 -10.97
CA THR A 73 -21.84 -25.14 -10.87
C THR A 73 -20.44 -25.52 -11.36
N GLY A 74 -19.94 -24.79 -12.36
CA GLY A 74 -18.65 -25.07 -12.97
C GLY A 74 -18.29 -24.10 -14.09
N VAL A 75 -17.04 -24.17 -14.55
CA VAL A 75 -16.44 -23.29 -15.55
C VAL A 75 -15.67 -24.09 -16.57
N ILE A 76 -15.81 -23.69 -17.84
CA ILE A 76 -15.05 -24.23 -18.97
C ILE A 76 -14.05 -23.16 -19.43
N ALA A 77 -12.76 -23.41 -19.20
CA ALA A 77 -11.67 -22.54 -19.60
C ALA A 77 -11.10 -22.96 -20.97
N GLY A 78 -10.70 -21.99 -21.78
CA GLY A 78 -10.02 -22.23 -23.04
C GLY A 78 -8.50 -22.19 -22.92
N ALA A 79 -7.84 -21.52 -23.85
CA ALA A 79 -6.47 -21.04 -23.66
C ALA A 79 -6.50 -19.55 -23.26
N VAL A 80 -5.35 -18.95 -22.97
CA VAL A 80 -5.29 -17.51 -22.67
C VAL A 80 -5.94 -16.71 -23.80
N PHE A 81 -6.90 -15.86 -23.44
CA PHE A 81 -7.74 -15.04 -24.34
C PHE A 81 -8.33 -15.80 -25.56
N THR A 82 -8.57 -17.11 -25.43
CA THR A 82 -9.07 -17.95 -26.52
C THR A 82 -10.24 -18.79 -26.01
N SER A 83 -11.42 -18.66 -26.62
CA SER A 83 -12.66 -19.36 -26.23
C SER A 83 -12.48 -20.89 -26.13
N PRO A 84 -13.13 -21.59 -25.17
CA PRO A 84 -12.96 -23.02 -24.96
C PRO A 84 -13.43 -23.88 -26.13
N ALA A 85 -12.79 -25.03 -26.29
CA ALA A 85 -13.18 -26.03 -27.27
C ALA A 85 -14.57 -26.63 -26.95
N VAL A 86 -15.39 -26.79 -27.99
CA VAL A 86 -16.79 -27.22 -27.87
C VAL A 86 -16.94 -28.58 -27.16
N GLY A 87 -15.99 -29.49 -27.35
CA GLY A 87 -15.96 -30.78 -26.65
C GLY A 87 -15.88 -30.65 -25.13
N SER A 88 -15.16 -29.66 -24.60
CA SER A 88 -15.09 -29.40 -23.15
C SER A 88 -16.37 -28.76 -22.61
N ILE A 89 -17.04 -27.91 -23.42
CA ILE A 89 -18.36 -27.35 -23.06
C ILE A 89 -19.40 -28.48 -23.00
N LEU A 90 -19.39 -29.39 -23.98
CA LEU A 90 -20.22 -30.60 -23.97
C LEU A 90 -19.94 -31.53 -22.81
N ALA A 91 -18.67 -31.76 -22.46
CA ALA A 91 -18.29 -32.60 -21.34
C ALA A 91 -18.82 -32.04 -20.01
N ALA A 92 -18.71 -30.72 -19.81
CA ALA A 92 -19.28 -30.04 -18.65
C ALA A 92 -20.82 -30.17 -18.58
N ILE A 93 -21.52 -29.95 -19.70
CA ILE A 93 -22.99 -30.11 -19.78
C ILE A 93 -23.40 -31.56 -19.45
N ARG A 94 -22.68 -32.55 -19.98
CA ARG A 94 -22.95 -33.98 -19.73
C ARG A 94 -22.71 -34.37 -18.28
N ALA A 95 -21.61 -33.92 -17.67
CA ALA A 95 -21.30 -34.18 -16.27
C ALA A 95 -22.38 -33.63 -15.31
N VAL A 96 -22.84 -32.40 -15.51
CA VAL A 96 -23.91 -31.83 -14.65
C VAL A 96 -25.28 -32.44 -14.92
N ALA A 97 -25.56 -32.91 -16.14
CA ALA A 97 -26.78 -33.66 -16.44
C ALA A 97 -26.78 -35.04 -15.78
N GLN A 98 -25.65 -35.75 -15.78
CA GLN A 98 -25.48 -37.05 -15.10
C GLN A 98 -25.72 -36.97 -13.59
N ALA A 99 -25.39 -35.83 -12.96
CA ALA A 99 -25.71 -35.54 -11.56
C ALA A 99 -27.21 -35.24 -11.27
N GLY A 100 -28.10 -35.46 -12.24
CA GLY A 100 -29.55 -35.34 -12.05
C GLY A 100 -30.09 -33.89 -12.01
N THR A 101 -29.40 -32.95 -12.65
CA THR A 101 -29.90 -31.57 -12.80
C THR A 101 -31.05 -31.51 -13.79
N VAL A 102 -32.02 -30.61 -13.56
CA VAL A 102 -33.23 -30.48 -14.40
C VAL A 102 -32.99 -29.64 -15.66
N GLY A 103 -31.78 -29.15 -15.86
CA GLY A 103 -31.39 -28.30 -16.98
C GLY A 103 -30.08 -27.58 -16.69
N THR A 104 -29.52 -26.92 -17.72
CA THR A 104 -28.28 -26.15 -17.61
C THR A 104 -28.47 -24.78 -18.25
N LEU A 105 -28.15 -23.71 -17.51
CA LEU A 105 -28.03 -22.36 -18.04
C LEU A 105 -26.57 -22.07 -18.39
N LEU A 106 -26.32 -21.68 -19.64
CA LEU A 106 -25.01 -21.23 -20.11
C LEU A 106 -24.93 -19.70 -20.01
N ILE A 107 -24.07 -19.19 -19.14
CA ILE A 107 -23.79 -17.77 -18.96
C ILE A 107 -22.56 -17.42 -19.81
N VAL A 108 -22.78 -16.74 -20.94
CA VAL A 108 -21.79 -16.58 -22.01
C VAL A 108 -21.47 -15.09 -22.21
N LYS A 109 -20.18 -14.73 -22.24
CA LYS A 109 -19.73 -13.35 -22.55
C LYS A 109 -19.98 -13.03 -24.03
N ASN A 110 -20.27 -11.78 -24.37
CA ASN A 110 -20.66 -11.35 -25.73
C ASN A 110 -19.47 -11.22 -26.71
N TYR A 111 -18.61 -12.24 -26.79
CA TYR A 111 -17.51 -12.33 -27.77
C TYR A 111 -17.86 -13.34 -28.85
N THR A 112 -17.42 -13.11 -30.08
CA THR A 112 -17.76 -13.98 -31.22
C THR A 112 -17.35 -15.44 -30.99
N GLY A 113 -16.12 -15.67 -30.49
CA GLY A 113 -15.66 -17.01 -30.13
C GLY A 113 -16.50 -17.67 -29.03
N ASP A 114 -16.79 -16.96 -27.94
CA ASP A 114 -17.63 -17.50 -26.85
C ASP A 114 -19.06 -17.78 -27.32
N ARG A 115 -19.69 -16.87 -28.05
CA ARG A 115 -21.04 -17.05 -28.60
C ARG A 115 -21.13 -18.18 -29.61
N LEU A 116 -20.15 -18.30 -30.51
CA LEU A 116 -20.11 -19.41 -31.45
C LEU A 116 -19.85 -20.72 -30.71
N ASN A 117 -18.86 -20.80 -29.81
CA ASN A 117 -18.49 -22.07 -29.19
C ASN A 117 -19.55 -22.57 -28.20
N PHE A 118 -20.10 -21.70 -27.35
CA PHE A 118 -21.17 -22.08 -26.41
C PHE A 118 -22.53 -22.22 -27.09
N GLY A 119 -22.87 -21.34 -28.04
CA GLY A 119 -24.10 -21.46 -28.83
C GLY A 119 -24.10 -22.74 -29.66
N LEU A 120 -22.97 -23.04 -30.30
CA LEU A 120 -22.75 -24.32 -30.94
C LEU A 120 -22.77 -25.46 -29.94
N ALA A 121 -22.14 -25.39 -28.75
CA ALA A 121 -22.20 -26.46 -27.75
C ALA A 121 -23.63 -26.77 -27.30
N ARG A 122 -24.47 -25.73 -27.12
CA ARG A 122 -25.91 -25.86 -26.87
C ARG A 122 -26.61 -26.57 -28.01
N GLU A 123 -26.31 -26.20 -29.25
CA GLU A 123 -26.82 -26.95 -30.39
C GLU A 123 -26.18 -28.34 -30.48
N GLN A 124 -24.92 -28.61 -30.12
CA GLN A 124 -24.30 -29.95 -30.14
C GLN A 124 -24.89 -30.90 -29.09
N ALA A 125 -25.43 -30.35 -28.00
CA ALA A 125 -26.28 -31.09 -27.07
C ALA A 125 -27.65 -31.47 -27.70
N ARG A 126 -27.88 -31.09 -28.98
CA ARG A 126 -28.99 -31.44 -29.87
C ARG A 126 -28.53 -32.08 -31.22
N ALA A 127 -27.46 -31.57 -31.89
CA ALA A 127 -26.76 -31.99 -33.15
C ALA A 127 -25.49 -31.10 -33.46
N ALA A 128 -24.38 -31.58 -34.06
CA ALA A 128 -23.00 -31.02 -33.81
C ALA A 128 -22.04 -30.49 -34.95
N GLY A 129 -21.24 -29.40 -34.70
CA GLY A 129 -19.94 -28.92 -35.36
C GLY A 129 -19.83 -27.42 -35.82
N VAL A 130 -18.75 -26.58 -35.84
CA VAL A 130 -17.32 -26.44 -35.31
C VAL A 130 -16.81 -24.92 -35.26
N PRO A 131 -15.62 -24.50 -34.68
CA PRO A 131 -15.27 -23.10 -34.21
C PRO A 131 -13.89 -22.37 -34.56
N GLY A 132 -13.65 -21.05 -34.21
CA GLY A 132 -12.27 -20.42 -34.07
C GLY A 132 -11.98 -18.85 -34.01
N SER A 133 -10.77 -18.42 -33.50
CA SER A 133 -9.95 -17.13 -33.65
C SER A 133 -9.85 -15.97 -32.55
N ARG A 134 -8.91 -14.96 -32.69
CA ARG A 134 -8.29 -14.02 -31.65
C ARG A 134 -7.91 -12.54 -32.09
N PRO A 135 -7.60 -11.56 -31.17
CA PRO A 135 -7.03 -10.19 -31.44
C PRO A 135 -5.71 -9.74 -30.66
N THR A 136 -5.22 -8.48 -30.86
CA THR A 136 -3.96 -7.86 -30.29
C THR A 136 -3.93 -6.29 -30.31
N PHE A 137 -3.21 -5.55 -29.42
CA PHE A 137 -2.94 -4.07 -29.51
C PHE A 137 -1.75 -3.51 -28.64
N GLU A 138 -1.39 -2.21 -28.74
CA GLU A 138 -0.37 -1.47 -27.93
C GLU A 138 -0.76 0.02 -27.59
N LEU A 139 -0.08 0.66 -26.62
CA LEU A 139 -0.33 2.03 -26.08
C LEU A 139 0.95 2.85 -25.75
N ALA A 140 0.83 4.18 -25.65
CA ALA A 140 1.91 5.10 -25.27
C ALA A 140 1.88 5.52 -23.78
N ALA A 141 3.04 5.96 -23.25
CA ALA A 141 3.31 6.07 -21.81
C ALA A 141 2.53 7.16 -21.03
N ASP A 142 1.88 8.11 -21.70
CA ASP A 142 1.03 9.14 -21.08
C ASP A 142 -0.44 9.07 -21.55
N GLU A 143 -0.82 7.97 -22.22
CA GLU A 143 -2.17 7.71 -22.74
C GLU A 143 -2.96 6.73 -21.85
N VAL A 144 -4.28 6.90 -21.84
CA VAL A 144 -5.26 5.97 -21.27
C VAL A 144 -6.32 5.69 -22.33
N GLU A 145 -6.67 4.41 -22.54
CA GLU A 145 -7.67 3.99 -23.53
C GLU A 145 -8.99 3.61 -22.84
N LEU A 146 -10.04 4.38 -23.13
CA LEU A 146 -11.36 4.27 -22.51
C LEU A 146 -12.21 3.22 -23.24
N GLY A 147 -12.80 2.30 -22.49
CA GLY A 147 -13.63 1.22 -23.06
C GLY A 147 -12.82 0.11 -23.72
N LEU A 148 -11.54 -0.03 -23.37
CA LEU A 148 -10.67 -1.12 -23.80
C LEU A 148 -11.26 -2.49 -23.41
N GLY A 149 -11.17 -3.47 -24.32
CA GLY A 149 -11.64 -4.84 -24.10
C GLY A 149 -10.68 -5.67 -23.23
N ILE A 150 -11.24 -6.67 -22.53
CA ILE A 150 -10.49 -7.49 -21.56
C ILE A 150 -9.47 -8.43 -22.20
N HIS A 151 -9.49 -8.63 -23.51
CA HIS A 151 -8.46 -9.37 -24.25
C HIS A 151 -7.45 -8.43 -24.95
N GLY A 152 -7.53 -7.12 -24.72
CA GLY A 152 -6.77 -6.11 -25.46
C GLY A 152 -7.42 -5.70 -26.78
N GLU A 153 -8.75 -5.73 -26.88
CA GLU A 153 -9.46 -5.07 -27.99
C GLU A 153 -9.44 -3.55 -27.82
N ALA A 154 -9.17 -2.82 -28.91
CA ALA A 154 -9.13 -1.35 -28.91
C ALA A 154 -10.43 -0.72 -28.38
N GLY A 155 -10.27 0.34 -27.60
CA GLY A 155 -11.36 1.05 -26.92
C GLY A 155 -12.02 2.12 -27.78
N VAL A 156 -12.97 2.82 -27.16
CA VAL A 156 -13.79 3.86 -27.80
C VAL A 156 -13.00 5.17 -28.01
N ARG A 157 -12.01 5.46 -27.14
CA ARG A 157 -11.25 6.72 -27.18
C ARG A 157 -9.94 6.66 -26.39
N ARG A 158 -8.86 7.22 -26.93
CA ARG A 158 -7.65 7.57 -26.17
C ARG A 158 -7.73 8.99 -25.58
N ILE A 159 -7.19 9.16 -24.39
CA ILE A 159 -7.01 10.43 -23.69
C ILE A 159 -5.62 10.49 -23.05
N LYS A 160 -5.14 11.68 -22.70
CA LYS A 160 -3.99 11.82 -21.81
C LYS A 160 -4.37 11.48 -20.37
N ILE A 161 -3.43 10.93 -19.61
CA ILE A 161 -3.63 10.57 -18.21
C ILE A 161 -4.08 11.78 -17.37
N ALA A 162 -4.98 11.55 -16.40
CA ALA A 162 -5.59 12.58 -15.57
C ALA A 162 -5.79 12.08 -14.12
N THR A 163 -6.20 12.96 -13.21
CA THR A 163 -6.49 12.60 -11.82
C THR A 163 -7.64 11.59 -11.74
N ALA A 164 -7.62 10.74 -10.70
CA ALA A 164 -8.63 9.70 -10.49
C ALA A 164 -10.07 10.25 -10.53
N ASP A 165 -10.33 11.40 -9.89
CA ASP A 165 -11.64 12.06 -9.93
C ASP A 165 -12.11 12.40 -11.36
N LYS A 166 -11.19 12.82 -12.24
CA LYS A 166 -11.50 13.15 -13.64
C LYS A 166 -11.79 11.89 -14.46
N ILE A 167 -10.97 10.85 -14.31
CA ILE A 167 -11.16 9.56 -14.99
C ILE A 167 -12.49 8.92 -14.57
N VAL A 168 -12.75 8.84 -13.26
CA VAL A 168 -14.00 8.28 -12.70
C VAL A 168 -15.22 9.08 -13.15
N THR A 169 -15.15 10.43 -13.12
CA THR A 169 -16.24 11.29 -13.61
C THR A 169 -16.54 11.04 -15.08
N LEU A 170 -15.50 10.98 -15.93
CA LEU A 170 -15.64 10.72 -17.37
C LEU A 170 -16.23 9.33 -17.67
N MET A 171 -15.85 8.30 -16.91
CA MET A 171 -16.42 6.96 -17.04
C MET A 171 -17.90 6.93 -16.63
N LEU A 172 -18.25 7.56 -15.49
CA LEU A 172 -19.63 7.65 -15.02
C LEU A 172 -20.51 8.44 -15.99
N ASP A 173 -20.05 9.59 -16.47
CA ASP A 173 -20.76 10.39 -17.48
C ASP A 173 -21.00 9.59 -18.76
N HIS A 174 -19.99 8.88 -19.27
CA HIS A 174 -20.13 8.07 -20.48
C HIS A 174 -21.16 6.94 -20.35
N MET A 175 -21.27 6.31 -19.18
CA MET A 175 -22.22 5.20 -18.95
C MET A 175 -23.62 5.65 -18.50
N THR A 176 -23.81 6.88 -18.01
CA THR A 176 -25.13 7.41 -17.62
C THR A 176 -25.73 8.42 -18.59
N ASN A 177 -24.96 8.94 -19.56
CA ASN A 177 -25.45 9.86 -20.57
C ASN A 177 -26.46 9.19 -21.51
N SER A 178 -27.68 9.72 -21.57
CA SER A 178 -28.79 9.20 -22.37
C SER A 178 -28.56 9.22 -23.89
N SER A 179 -27.54 9.94 -24.39
CA SER A 179 -27.14 9.87 -25.80
C SER A 179 -26.37 8.59 -26.16
N ASN A 180 -25.99 7.77 -25.17
CA ASN A 180 -25.35 6.48 -25.38
C ASN A 180 -26.42 5.38 -25.44
N VAL A 181 -26.43 4.57 -26.51
CA VAL A 181 -27.42 3.48 -26.71
C VAL A 181 -27.38 2.43 -25.60
N SER A 182 -26.23 2.22 -24.95
CA SER A 182 -26.06 1.27 -23.84
C SER A 182 -25.99 1.93 -22.46
N HIS A 183 -26.59 3.12 -22.28
CA HIS A 183 -26.55 3.82 -20.99
C HIS A 183 -27.36 3.11 -19.91
N VAL A 184 -26.91 3.23 -18.66
CA VAL A 184 -27.68 2.83 -17.48
C VAL A 184 -28.48 4.05 -16.99
N PRO A 185 -29.83 3.99 -16.88
CA PRO A 185 -30.67 5.13 -16.53
C PRO A 185 -30.61 5.47 -15.02
N VAL A 186 -29.43 5.88 -14.56
CA VAL A 186 -29.16 6.32 -13.19
C VAL A 186 -29.54 7.79 -13.04
N LYS A 187 -30.33 8.11 -12.02
CA LYS A 187 -30.76 9.48 -11.66
C LYS A 187 -30.70 9.68 -10.14
N ALA A 188 -30.91 10.92 -9.69
CA ALA A 188 -31.08 11.18 -8.26
C ALA A 188 -32.20 10.29 -7.68
N GLY A 189 -31.95 9.65 -6.54
CA GLY A 189 -32.84 8.65 -5.93
C GLY A 189 -32.70 7.22 -6.48
N SER A 190 -31.97 6.97 -7.57
CA SER A 190 -31.64 5.60 -8.01
C SER A 190 -30.84 4.86 -6.94
N SER A 191 -31.12 3.57 -6.79
CA SER A 191 -30.36 2.65 -5.93
C SER A 191 -29.48 1.75 -6.80
N VAL A 192 -28.18 1.68 -6.51
CA VAL A 192 -27.19 0.90 -7.29
C VAL A 192 -26.32 0.01 -6.41
N VAL A 193 -25.86 -1.10 -6.98
CA VAL A 193 -24.63 -1.76 -6.56
C VAL A 193 -23.50 -1.23 -7.43
N LEU A 194 -22.45 -0.73 -6.79
CA LEU A 194 -21.19 -0.32 -7.42
C LEU A 194 -20.20 -1.49 -7.40
N MET A 195 -19.49 -1.71 -8.50
CA MET A 195 -18.28 -2.53 -8.51
C MET A 195 -17.12 -1.75 -9.14
N VAL A 196 -16.02 -1.68 -8.41
CA VAL A 196 -14.72 -1.14 -8.83
C VAL A 196 -13.80 -2.34 -9.04
N ASN A 197 -13.61 -2.72 -10.30
CA ASN A 197 -12.87 -3.90 -10.70
C ASN A 197 -11.47 -3.52 -11.19
N ASN A 198 -10.43 -4.14 -10.61
CA ASN A 198 -9.05 -4.06 -11.08
C ASN A 198 -8.86 -5.00 -12.28
N LEU A 199 -8.25 -4.51 -13.38
CA LEU A 199 -7.88 -5.35 -14.52
C LEU A 199 -6.57 -6.13 -14.30
N GLY A 200 -5.92 -5.94 -13.15
CA GLY A 200 -4.87 -6.80 -12.60
C GLY A 200 -3.58 -6.06 -12.25
N GLY A 201 -3.30 -4.96 -12.93
CA GLY A 201 -2.05 -4.20 -12.79
C GLY A 201 -2.05 -3.07 -11.77
N LEU A 202 -3.21 -2.69 -11.20
CA LEU A 202 -3.29 -1.61 -10.22
C LEU A 202 -3.03 -2.09 -8.79
N SER A 203 -2.43 -1.25 -7.96
CA SER A 203 -2.30 -1.48 -6.52
C SER A 203 -3.61 -1.28 -5.77
N PHE A 204 -3.73 -1.90 -4.58
CA PHE A 204 -4.87 -1.66 -3.68
C PHE A 204 -4.96 -0.21 -3.19
N LEU A 205 -3.85 0.54 -3.18
CA LEU A 205 -3.83 1.97 -2.84
C LEU A 205 -4.56 2.79 -3.90
N GLU A 206 -4.20 2.60 -5.18
CA GLU A 206 -4.87 3.26 -6.31
C GLU A 206 -6.35 2.85 -6.35
N LEU A 207 -6.65 1.57 -6.18
CA LEU A 207 -8.01 1.04 -6.19
C LEU A 207 -8.88 1.64 -5.08
N GLY A 208 -8.28 1.95 -3.92
CA GLY A 208 -8.93 2.69 -2.83
C GLY A 208 -9.25 4.15 -3.19
N ILE A 209 -8.32 4.86 -3.84
CA ILE A 209 -8.54 6.24 -4.34
C ILE A 209 -9.64 6.26 -5.40
N ILE A 210 -9.63 5.31 -6.34
CA ILE A 210 -10.65 5.14 -7.37
C ILE A 210 -12.03 4.87 -6.73
N ALA A 211 -12.10 4.02 -5.69
CA ALA A 211 -13.34 3.70 -5.01
C ALA A 211 -13.92 4.90 -4.23
N ASP A 212 -13.09 5.70 -3.55
CA ASP A 212 -13.52 6.94 -2.90
C ASP A 212 -14.06 7.96 -3.92
N ALA A 213 -13.35 8.17 -5.03
CA ALA A 213 -13.80 9.04 -6.12
C ALA A 213 -15.15 8.58 -6.72
N ALA A 214 -15.34 7.27 -6.92
CA ALA A 214 -16.58 6.70 -7.45
C ALA A 214 -17.74 6.88 -6.46
N VAL A 215 -17.51 6.64 -5.17
CA VAL A 215 -18.50 6.85 -4.11
C VAL A 215 -18.89 8.33 -4.03
N ARG A 216 -17.92 9.26 -3.97
CA ARG A 216 -18.19 10.70 -3.92
C ARG A 216 -18.95 11.19 -5.16
N SER A 217 -18.59 10.75 -6.36
CA SER A 217 -19.24 11.18 -7.60
C SER A 217 -20.69 10.70 -7.70
N LEU A 218 -20.99 9.46 -7.27
CA LEU A 218 -22.36 8.92 -7.24
C LEU A 218 -23.21 9.60 -6.15
N GLU A 219 -22.67 9.83 -4.96
CA GLU A 219 -23.38 10.52 -3.88
C GLU A 219 -23.66 11.99 -4.23
N GLY A 220 -22.72 12.68 -4.89
CA GLY A 220 -22.92 14.03 -5.42
C GLY A 220 -24.01 14.11 -6.51
N ARG A 221 -24.27 13.00 -7.22
CA ARG A 221 -25.40 12.84 -8.17
C ARG A 221 -26.71 12.44 -7.48
N GLY A 222 -26.73 12.34 -6.15
CA GLY A 222 -27.90 11.91 -5.38
C GLY A 222 -28.24 10.42 -5.51
N VAL A 223 -27.27 9.58 -5.89
CA VAL A 223 -27.45 8.13 -6.10
C VAL A 223 -27.18 7.38 -4.80
N LYS A 224 -28.08 6.47 -4.41
CA LYS A 224 -27.92 5.58 -3.25
C LYS A 224 -27.05 4.38 -3.63
N ILE A 225 -25.87 4.26 -3.04
CA ILE A 225 -24.99 3.10 -3.21
C ILE A 225 -25.39 2.04 -2.17
N ALA A 226 -26.18 1.05 -2.61
CA ALA A 226 -26.68 -0.03 -1.76
C ALA A 226 -25.57 -0.99 -1.30
N ARG A 227 -24.67 -1.38 -2.22
CA ARG A 227 -23.43 -2.12 -1.91
C ARG A 227 -22.30 -1.54 -2.77
N SER A 228 -21.05 -1.71 -2.33
CA SER A 228 -19.86 -1.45 -3.15
C SER A 228 -18.89 -2.61 -3.02
N PHE A 229 -18.46 -3.14 -4.16
CA PHE A 229 -17.44 -4.18 -4.27
C PHE A 229 -16.17 -3.58 -4.86
N VAL A 230 -15.01 -3.84 -4.25
CA VAL A 230 -13.71 -3.28 -4.67
C VAL A 230 -12.68 -4.40 -4.65
N GLY A 231 -12.02 -4.67 -5.77
CA GLY A 231 -11.06 -5.77 -5.89
C GLY A 231 -10.83 -6.23 -7.34
N THR A 232 -10.17 -7.37 -7.51
CA THR A 232 -9.99 -8.03 -8.82
C THR A 232 -11.06 -9.10 -8.97
N PHE A 233 -12.07 -8.86 -9.82
CA PHE A 233 -13.17 -9.79 -10.07
C PHE A 233 -13.11 -10.40 -11.48
N MET A 234 -12.67 -9.62 -12.46
CA MET A 234 -12.39 -10.04 -13.83
C MET A 234 -11.17 -9.26 -14.33
N SER A 235 -10.01 -9.92 -14.38
CA SER A 235 -8.76 -9.31 -14.81
C SER A 235 -8.57 -9.35 -16.34
N ALA A 236 -7.46 -8.79 -16.80
CA ALA A 236 -6.90 -8.93 -18.13
C ALA A 236 -5.38 -9.14 -17.97
N LEU A 237 -5.01 -10.27 -17.35
CA LEU A 237 -3.66 -10.58 -16.87
C LEU A 237 -3.14 -9.48 -15.90
N GLU A 238 -2.04 -8.79 -16.23
CA GLU A 238 -1.46 -7.70 -15.43
C GLU A 238 -1.90 -6.29 -15.88
N MET A 239 -2.95 -6.17 -16.69
CA MET A 239 -3.34 -4.89 -17.31
C MET A 239 -3.52 -3.77 -16.27
N GLN A 240 -2.72 -2.71 -16.41
CA GLN A 240 -2.84 -1.49 -15.61
C GLN A 240 -4.10 -0.72 -16.02
N GLY A 241 -5.21 -1.02 -15.37
CA GLY A 241 -6.50 -0.43 -15.67
C GLY A 241 -7.59 -0.89 -14.72
N LEU A 242 -8.76 -0.28 -14.86
CA LEU A 242 -9.93 -0.53 -14.04
C LEU A 242 -11.20 -0.60 -14.90
N SER A 243 -12.24 -1.26 -14.39
CA SER A 243 -13.61 -1.07 -14.88
C SER A 243 -14.54 -0.70 -13.73
N LEU A 244 -15.51 0.16 -14.05
CA LEU A 244 -16.60 0.54 -13.14
C LEU A 244 -17.89 -0.07 -13.67
N THR A 245 -18.61 -0.79 -12.81
CA THR A 245 -19.92 -1.37 -13.14
C THR A 245 -20.97 -0.80 -12.18
N LEU A 246 -22.08 -0.32 -12.75
CA LEU A 246 -23.28 0.07 -12.02
C LEU A 246 -24.41 -0.90 -12.33
N LEU A 247 -24.90 -1.60 -11.31
CA LEU A 247 -26.13 -2.39 -11.39
C LEU A 247 -27.24 -1.63 -10.67
N LEU A 248 -28.28 -1.18 -11.39
CA LEU A 248 -29.50 -0.69 -10.76
C LEU A 248 -30.17 -1.85 -9.99
N VAL A 249 -30.55 -1.62 -8.73
CA VAL A 249 -31.14 -2.64 -7.86
C VAL A 249 -32.41 -2.18 -7.15
N ASP A 250 -33.36 -3.10 -7.05
CA ASP A 250 -34.48 -3.08 -6.12
C ASP A 250 -34.20 -4.03 -4.92
N GLU A 251 -35.13 -4.11 -3.98
CA GLU A 251 -34.98 -4.99 -2.80
C GLU A 251 -34.94 -6.49 -3.15
N PRO A 252 -35.74 -7.03 -4.10
CA PRO A 252 -35.57 -8.39 -4.62
C PRO A 252 -34.16 -8.69 -5.16
N LEU A 253 -33.62 -7.85 -6.05
CA LEU A 253 -32.29 -8.08 -6.64
C LEU A 253 -31.17 -7.88 -5.61
N LEU A 254 -31.31 -6.92 -4.70
CA LEU A 254 -30.36 -6.71 -3.60
C LEU A 254 -30.27 -7.94 -2.69
N LYS A 255 -31.39 -8.62 -2.40
CA LYS A 255 -31.40 -9.90 -1.64
C LYS A 255 -30.71 -11.05 -2.36
N LEU A 256 -30.67 -11.06 -3.69
CA LEU A 256 -29.90 -12.03 -4.47
C LEU A 256 -28.40 -11.73 -4.46
N ILE A 257 -28.01 -10.45 -4.48
CA ILE A 257 -26.61 -10.00 -4.35
C ILE A 257 -26.06 -10.29 -2.94
N ASP A 258 -26.90 -10.17 -1.91
CA ASP A 258 -26.59 -10.48 -0.51
C ASP A 258 -26.59 -11.98 -0.17
N ALA A 259 -27.02 -12.85 -1.10
CA ALA A 259 -27.19 -14.27 -0.84
C ALA A 259 -25.87 -14.99 -0.57
N GLU A 260 -25.90 -16.00 0.29
CA GLU A 260 -24.69 -16.70 0.74
C GLU A 260 -24.15 -17.67 -0.31
N THR A 261 -22.84 -17.59 -0.53
CA THR A 261 -22.11 -18.42 -1.49
C THR A 261 -20.81 -18.96 -0.92
N THR A 262 -20.38 -20.12 -1.43
CA THR A 262 -19.06 -20.69 -1.17
C THR A 262 -18.04 -20.39 -2.28
N ALA A 263 -18.38 -19.50 -3.22
CA ALA A 263 -17.47 -19.00 -4.24
C ALA A 263 -16.32 -18.19 -3.60
N SER A 264 -15.08 -18.67 -3.76
CA SER A 264 -13.91 -18.10 -3.08
C SER A 264 -13.56 -16.67 -3.50
N ALA A 265 -13.99 -16.24 -4.68
CA ALA A 265 -13.76 -14.88 -5.19
C ALA A 265 -14.97 -13.94 -5.02
N TRP A 266 -16.10 -14.39 -4.47
CA TRP A 266 -17.21 -13.47 -4.20
C TRP A 266 -16.92 -12.65 -2.93
N PRO A 267 -17.00 -11.30 -3.00
CA PRO A 267 -16.54 -10.45 -1.92
C PRO A 267 -17.50 -10.47 -0.73
N ASN A 268 -17.06 -11.02 0.40
CA ASN A 268 -17.82 -11.06 1.66
C ASN A 268 -17.86 -9.67 2.35
N THR A 269 -18.57 -8.71 1.75
CA THR A 269 -18.74 -7.36 2.30
C THR A 269 -19.96 -7.24 3.23
N PRO A 270 -19.94 -6.34 4.23
CA PRO A 270 -21.11 -6.05 5.05
C PRO A 270 -22.36 -5.68 4.22
N ARG A 271 -23.49 -6.33 4.52
CA ARG A 271 -24.80 -6.19 3.84
C ARG A 271 -25.52 -4.88 4.22
N VAL A 272 -24.84 -3.73 4.12
CA VAL A 272 -25.34 -2.40 4.50
C VAL A 272 -25.10 -1.35 3.41
N SER A 273 -25.94 -0.31 3.39
CA SER A 273 -25.77 0.85 2.50
C SER A 273 -24.37 1.47 2.65
N VAL A 274 -23.73 1.81 1.55
CA VAL A 274 -22.49 2.60 1.56
C VAL A 274 -22.80 4.07 1.81
N THR A 275 -23.91 4.54 1.22
CA THR A 275 -24.44 5.89 1.36
C THR A 275 -25.11 6.13 2.70
N GLY A 276 -24.92 7.33 3.25
CA GLY A 276 -25.44 7.76 4.57
C GLY A 276 -24.60 7.32 5.77
N ARG A 277 -23.47 6.61 5.58
CA ARG A 277 -22.62 6.15 6.69
C ARG A 277 -21.69 7.27 7.19
N LYS A 278 -21.54 7.34 8.52
CA LYS A 278 -20.51 8.17 9.17
C LYS A 278 -19.11 7.59 8.90
N ARG A 279 -18.30 8.32 8.13
CA ARG A 279 -16.96 7.88 7.67
C ARG A 279 -15.82 8.18 8.64
N SER A 280 -16.04 9.03 9.64
CA SER A 280 -15.01 9.45 10.60
C SER A 280 -15.52 9.47 12.04
N ARG A 281 -14.59 9.28 12.99
CA ARG A 281 -14.78 9.47 14.43
C ARG A 281 -13.67 10.40 14.90
N ALA A 282 -13.99 11.36 15.77
CA ALA A 282 -12.97 12.18 16.42
C ALA A 282 -12.08 11.30 17.31
N ALA A 283 -10.77 11.57 17.32
CA ALA A 283 -9.86 11.01 18.29
C ALA A 283 -10.26 11.46 19.72
N PRO A 284 -9.95 10.69 20.77
CA PRO A 284 -10.00 11.20 22.13
C PRO A 284 -9.08 12.43 22.25
N THR A 285 -9.53 13.47 22.95
CA THR A 285 -8.65 14.55 23.38
C THR A 285 -7.67 14.00 24.41
N GLU A 286 -6.38 14.24 24.23
CA GLU A 286 -5.40 13.96 25.29
C GLU A 286 -5.67 14.87 26.49
N PRO A 287 -5.43 14.40 27.73
CA PRO A 287 -5.42 15.27 28.90
C PRO A 287 -4.41 16.40 28.70
N LEU A 288 -4.81 17.64 28.95
CA LEU A 288 -3.86 18.75 29.03
C LEU A 288 -2.88 18.45 30.18
N GLU A 289 -1.62 18.14 29.84
CA GLU A 289 -0.54 18.11 30.82
C GLU A 289 -0.57 19.40 31.64
N ALA A 290 -0.43 19.28 32.95
CA ALA A 290 -0.35 20.44 33.83
C ALA A 290 0.80 21.35 33.34
N ARG A 291 0.48 22.59 32.98
CA ARG A 291 1.47 23.56 32.50
C ARG A 291 2.42 23.91 33.63
N ASP A 292 3.55 23.20 33.67
CA ASP A 292 4.66 23.41 34.58
C ASP A 292 5.06 24.90 34.56
N SER A 293 4.83 25.61 35.67
CA SER A 293 4.77 27.08 35.72
C SER A 293 6.15 27.78 35.71
N THR A 294 7.15 27.10 35.17
CA THR A 294 8.50 27.63 34.92
C THR A 294 8.49 28.81 33.93
N PRO A 295 9.09 29.97 34.26
CA PRO A 295 9.16 31.10 33.34
C PRO A 295 9.95 30.78 32.07
N ALA A 296 9.30 30.91 30.91
CA ALA A 296 9.96 30.85 29.61
C ALA A 296 10.50 32.24 29.21
N GLY A 297 11.51 32.30 28.33
CA GLY A 297 12.04 33.56 27.77
C GLY A 297 13.29 34.16 28.44
N GLY A 298 13.93 33.46 29.40
CA GLY A 298 15.22 33.89 29.97
C GLY A 298 16.40 33.84 28.97
N VAL A 299 17.57 34.37 29.34
CA VAL A 299 18.76 34.42 28.44
C VAL A 299 19.17 33.03 27.93
N ALA A 300 19.08 32.00 28.77
CA ALA A 300 19.32 30.61 28.36
C ALA A 300 18.33 30.15 27.25
N SER A 301 17.06 30.54 27.34
CA SER A 301 16.04 30.26 26.32
C SER A 301 16.41 30.92 24.98
N LYS A 302 16.99 32.14 25.00
CA LYS A 302 17.49 32.80 23.76
C LYS A 302 18.64 32.05 23.09
N LYS A 303 19.65 31.55 23.83
CA LYS A 303 20.70 30.72 23.23
C LYS A 303 20.15 29.37 22.73
N VAL A 304 19.18 28.77 23.42
CA VAL A 304 18.50 27.55 22.96
C VAL A 304 17.74 27.77 21.64
N VAL A 305 17.06 28.92 21.47
CA VAL A 305 16.41 29.28 20.18
C VAL A 305 17.44 29.27 19.05
N LEU A 306 18.56 30.00 19.20
CA LEU A 306 19.59 30.07 18.17
C LEU A 306 20.19 28.69 17.82
N VAL A 307 20.42 27.84 18.82
CA VAL A 307 20.89 26.45 18.62
C VAL A 307 19.88 25.65 17.79
N LEU A 308 18.59 25.71 18.15
CA LEU A 308 17.54 24.98 17.45
C LEU A 308 17.31 25.51 16.04
N GLU A 309 17.33 26.83 15.84
CA GLU A 309 17.25 27.47 14.53
C GLU A 309 18.42 27.05 13.63
N ARG A 310 19.66 27.03 14.16
CA ARG A 310 20.83 26.57 13.42
C ARG A 310 20.70 25.09 13.03
N VAL A 311 20.38 24.21 13.98
CA VAL A 311 20.14 22.78 13.72
C VAL A 311 19.07 22.58 12.65
N CYS A 312 17.95 23.31 12.72
CA CYS A 312 16.90 23.23 11.71
C CYS A 312 17.40 23.70 10.34
N SER A 313 18.14 24.81 10.26
CA SER A 313 18.70 25.32 9.00
C SER A 313 19.67 24.32 8.35
N THR A 314 20.50 23.65 9.16
CA THR A 314 21.45 22.63 8.70
C THR A 314 20.72 21.40 8.16
N LEU A 315 19.76 20.85 8.90
CA LEU A 315 18.99 19.67 8.45
C LEU A 315 18.20 19.95 7.17
N LEU A 316 17.58 21.13 7.05
CA LEU A 316 16.88 21.56 5.83
C LEU A 316 17.82 21.68 4.63
N GLY A 317 19.01 22.25 4.83
CA GLY A 317 20.04 22.35 3.78
C GLY A 317 20.65 21.01 3.37
N MET A 318 20.40 19.94 4.14
CA MET A 318 20.93 18.60 3.89
C MET A 318 19.88 17.63 3.31
N GLU A 319 18.63 18.05 3.08
CA GLU A 319 17.51 17.18 2.64
C GLU A 319 17.91 16.31 1.43
N ASP A 320 18.32 16.92 0.31
CA ASP A 320 18.70 16.17 -0.91
C ASP A 320 19.96 15.32 -0.76
N HIS A 321 20.94 15.76 0.04
CA HIS A 321 22.19 15.02 0.26
C HIS A 321 21.94 13.75 1.10
N LEU A 322 21.19 13.86 2.19
CA LEU A 322 20.80 12.73 3.03
C LEU A 322 19.92 11.74 2.26
N ASN A 323 18.97 12.24 1.45
CA ASN A 323 18.18 11.39 0.55
C ASN A 323 19.06 10.68 -0.50
N ALA A 324 20.14 11.31 -0.98
CA ALA A 324 21.06 10.72 -1.97
C ALA A 324 21.94 9.62 -1.36
N LEU A 325 22.47 9.82 -0.15
CA LEU A 325 23.16 8.78 0.62
C LEU A 325 22.22 7.60 0.92
N ASP A 326 21.00 7.88 1.38
CA ASP A 326 20.01 6.87 1.75
C ASP A 326 19.55 6.02 0.56
N ARG A 327 19.42 6.60 -0.64
CA ARG A 327 19.09 5.83 -1.87
C ARG A 327 20.10 4.73 -2.24
N ALA A 328 21.30 4.72 -1.68
CA ALA A 328 22.27 3.64 -1.89
C ALA A 328 22.01 2.40 -1.01
N ALA A 329 21.35 2.57 0.15
CA ALA A 329 21.27 1.54 1.20
C ALA A 329 19.88 1.39 1.88
N GLY A 330 18.92 2.23 1.51
CA GLY A 330 17.59 2.36 2.12
C GLY A 330 16.53 2.81 1.11
N ASP A 331 15.48 3.47 1.59
CA ASP A 331 14.34 3.93 0.77
C ASP A 331 14.46 5.38 0.25
N GLY A 332 15.50 6.13 0.64
CA GLY A 332 15.80 7.45 0.06
C GLY A 332 15.01 8.60 0.68
N ASP A 333 14.54 8.43 1.92
CA ASP A 333 13.63 9.28 2.68
C ASP A 333 14.32 9.97 3.88
N CYS A 334 15.52 9.54 4.28
CA CYS A 334 16.18 10.00 5.51
C CYS A 334 16.31 11.53 5.62
N GLY A 335 16.58 12.23 4.51
CA GLY A 335 16.60 13.69 4.47
C GLY A 335 15.22 14.32 4.62
N ILE A 336 14.20 13.79 3.94
CA ILE A 336 12.79 14.21 4.11
C ILE A 336 12.37 14.04 5.57
N THR A 337 12.73 12.93 6.20
CA THR A 337 12.45 12.64 7.60
C THR A 337 13.14 13.61 8.57
N HIS A 338 14.41 13.97 8.35
CA HIS A 338 15.07 15.04 9.13
C HIS A 338 14.47 16.43 8.86
N SER A 339 14.04 16.70 7.63
CA SER A 339 13.35 17.92 7.28
C SER A 339 11.96 18.05 7.91
N ARG A 340 11.23 16.94 8.13
CA ARG A 340 9.98 16.93 8.92
C ARG A 340 10.26 17.36 10.37
N ALA A 341 11.31 16.84 10.99
CA ALA A 341 11.75 17.25 12.33
C ALA A 341 12.10 18.74 12.40
N ALA A 342 12.90 19.26 11.45
CA ALA A 342 13.27 20.67 11.39
C ALA A 342 12.05 21.58 11.20
N LYS A 343 11.14 21.23 10.28
CA LYS A 343 9.88 21.97 10.02
C LYS A 343 8.97 21.96 11.27
N ALA A 344 8.94 20.86 12.04
CA ALA A 344 8.19 20.75 13.29
C ALA A 344 8.77 21.63 14.40
N ILE A 345 10.09 21.61 14.63
CA ILE A 345 10.78 22.45 15.62
C ILE A 345 10.61 23.94 15.28
N GLN A 346 10.75 24.32 14.01
CA GLN A 346 10.47 25.69 13.54
C GLN A 346 8.98 26.08 13.66
N GLY A 347 8.06 25.12 13.70
CA GLY A 347 6.65 25.37 14.03
C GLY A 347 6.50 25.70 15.51
N TRP A 348 6.98 24.80 16.37
CA TRP A 348 6.93 24.93 17.83
C TRP A 348 7.58 26.23 18.36
N LEU A 349 8.73 26.64 17.81
CA LEU A 349 9.40 27.89 18.20
C LEU A 349 8.59 29.16 17.88
N LYS A 350 7.58 29.09 17.01
CA LYS A 350 6.65 30.20 16.72
C LYS A 350 5.47 30.26 17.70
N GLU A 351 5.20 29.17 18.42
CA GLU A 351 4.15 29.11 19.44
C GLU A 351 4.60 29.78 20.75
N GLY A 352 5.91 29.76 21.03
CA GLY A 352 6.51 30.47 22.16
C GLY A 352 7.97 30.11 22.43
N PRO A 353 8.64 30.83 23.34
CA PRO A 353 10.02 30.55 23.72
C PRO A 353 10.16 29.17 24.40
N PRO A 354 11.21 28.39 24.09
CA PRO A 354 11.37 27.03 24.60
C PRO A 354 11.68 27.00 26.11
N PRO A 355 11.36 25.89 26.82
CA PRO A 355 11.60 25.74 28.26
C PRO A 355 13.04 26.02 28.68
N ALA A 356 13.22 26.78 29.75
CA ALA A 356 14.54 27.15 30.25
C ALA A 356 15.26 26.01 31.00
N ARG A 357 14.56 24.94 31.41
CA ARG A 357 15.17 23.76 32.05
C ARG A 357 15.49 22.68 31.00
N PRO A 358 16.74 22.17 30.93
CA PRO A 358 17.12 21.14 29.97
C PRO A 358 16.22 19.90 29.96
N ALA A 359 15.82 19.35 31.11
CA ALA A 359 14.93 18.18 31.14
C ALA A 359 13.57 18.45 30.45
N GLN A 360 12.94 19.61 30.71
CA GLN A 360 11.68 19.99 30.07
C GLN A 360 11.86 20.21 28.55
N LEU A 361 12.99 20.83 28.16
CA LEU A 361 13.37 21.03 26.75
C LEU A 361 13.51 19.69 26.01
N LEU A 362 14.30 18.75 26.54
CA LEU A 362 14.48 17.44 25.91
C LEU A 362 13.17 16.63 25.88
N SER A 363 12.35 16.67 26.95
CA SER A 363 11.03 16.03 26.94
C SER A 363 10.07 16.62 25.89
N LYS A 364 10.04 17.95 25.70
CA LYS A 364 9.17 18.59 24.69
C LYS A 364 9.67 18.35 23.27
N LEU A 365 10.98 18.38 23.04
CA LEU A 365 11.57 17.95 21.76
C LEU A 365 11.28 16.48 21.46
N SER A 366 11.38 15.59 22.46
CA SER A 366 11.06 14.16 22.32
C SER A 366 9.64 13.95 21.79
N MET A 367 8.63 14.50 22.47
CA MET A 367 7.22 14.39 22.05
C MET A 367 7.01 14.94 20.63
N LEU A 368 7.62 16.07 20.31
CA LEU A 368 7.51 16.69 18.99
C LEU A 368 8.12 15.83 17.87
N LEU A 369 9.26 15.16 18.11
CA LEU A 369 9.86 14.25 17.15
C LEU A 369 9.07 12.95 17.01
N LEU A 370 8.60 12.37 18.12
CA LEU A 370 7.76 11.17 18.11
C LEU A 370 6.46 11.38 17.31
N GLU A 371 5.86 12.57 17.40
CA GLU A 371 4.60 12.88 16.71
C GLU A 371 4.80 13.32 15.24
N LYS A 372 5.87 14.09 14.93
CA LYS A 372 6.00 14.79 13.64
C LYS A 372 7.12 14.31 12.71
N MET A 373 8.16 13.64 13.22
CA MET A 373 9.31 13.22 12.39
C MET A 373 8.97 11.97 11.56
N GLY A 374 8.37 10.96 12.20
CA GLY A 374 8.10 9.66 11.61
C GLY A 374 9.34 8.78 11.46
N GLY A 375 9.13 7.57 10.91
CA GLY A 375 10.17 6.57 10.68
C GLY A 375 10.80 6.02 11.97
N SER A 376 11.85 5.20 11.81
CA SER A 376 12.67 4.73 12.93
C SER A 376 13.47 5.87 13.57
N SER A 377 13.92 6.86 12.79
CA SER A 377 14.66 8.02 13.29
C SER A 377 13.86 8.83 14.31
N GLY A 378 12.57 9.09 14.06
CA GLY A 378 11.70 9.79 15.03
C GLY A 378 11.56 9.04 16.36
N ALA A 379 11.43 7.71 16.29
CA ALA A 379 11.40 6.86 17.48
C ALA A 379 12.75 6.84 18.23
N LEU A 380 13.88 6.76 17.52
CA LEU A 380 15.22 6.73 18.11
C LEU A 380 15.61 8.06 18.77
N TYR A 381 15.43 9.19 18.08
CA TYR A 381 15.70 10.50 18.67
C TYR A 381 14.73 10.83 19.82
N GLY A 382 13.44 10.50 19.69
CA GLY A 382 12.47 10.65 20.77
C GLY A 382 12.88 9.84 22.01
N LEU A 383 13.24 8.58 21.83
CA LEU A 383 13.72 7.71 22.90
C LEU A 383 15.01 8.25 23.57
N PHE A 384 15.99 8.66 22.75
CA PHE A 384 17.24 9.27 23.22
C PHE A 384 16.95 10.49 24.11
N LEU A 385 16.12 11.42 23.62
CA LEU A 385 15.76 12.66 24.32
C LEU A 385 14.95 12.38 25.60
N THR A 386 14.04 11.41 25.59
CA THR A 386 13.29 10.96 26.77
C THR A 386 14.20 10.42 27.87
N ALA A 387 15.22 9.64 27.52
CA ALA A 387 16.17 9.10 28.49
C ALA A 387 17.18 10.17 28.97
N ALA A 388 17.73 10.97 28.04
CA ALA A 388 18.62 12.09 28.34
C ALA A 388 17.96 13.17 29.23
N ALA A 389 16.64 13.32 29.18
CA ALA A 389 15.91 14.20 30.08
C ALA A 389 15.99 13.78 31.57
N GLN A 390 16.23 12.49 31.90
CA GLN A 390 16.11 12.01 33.29
C GLN A 390 17.24 12.51 34.21
N PRO A 391 18.54 12.40 33.87
CA PRO A 391 19.62 12.96 34.71
C PRO A 391 19.49 14.47 34.89
N LEU A 392 19.02 15.16 33.85
CA LEU A 392 18.85 16.61 33.81
C LEU A 392 17.68 17.15 34.65
N LYS A 393 16.88 16.28 35.29
CA LYS A 393 15.84 16.68 36.26
C LYS A 393 16.44 17.17 37.58
N ALA A 394 17.56 16.61 38.00
CA ALA A 394 18.17 16.87 39.31
C ALA A 394 19.31 17.89 39.25
N LYS A 395 20.06 17.92 38.15
CA LYS A 395 21.25 18.76 37.94
C LYS A 395 21.36 19.20 36.48
N THR A 396 22.09 20.27 36.22
CA THR A 396 22.37 20.78 34.86
C THR A 396 23.85 21.12 34.67
N ASP A 397 24.72 20.47 35.45
CA ASP A 397 26.18 20.60 35.36
C ASP A 397 26.76 19.70 34.25
N LEU A 398 28.04 19.89 33.91
CA LEU A 398 28.73 19.10 32.88
C LEU A 398 28.67 17.57 33.13
N PRO A 399 28.84 17.07 34.37
CA PRO A 399 28.62 15.65 34.66
C PRO A 399 27.19 15.17 34.38
N ALA A 400 26.15 15.96 34.66
CA ALA A 400 24.76 15.60 34.35
C ALA A 400 24.48 15.56 32.84
N TRP A 401 25.09 16.45 32.05
CA TRP A 401 25.02 16.39 30.58
C TRP A 401 25.76 15.18 29.99
N SER A 402 26.89 14.79 30.57
CA SER A 402 27.58 13.54 30.22
C SER A 402 26.68 12.32 30.52
N ALA A 403 26.09 12.25 31.72
CA ALA A 403 25.15 11.20 32.09
C ALA A 403 23.86 11.20 31.25
N ALA A 404 23.41 12.36 30.75
CA ALA A 404 22.29 12.45 29.82
C ALA A 404 22.62 11.83 28.46
N MET A 405 23.83 12.03 27.96
CA MET A 405 24.33 11.36 26.75
C MET A 405 24.37 9.84 26.94
N ASP A 406 24.90 9.36 28.08
CA ASP A 406 24.96 7.93 28.42
C ASP A 406 23.55 7.30 28.42
N ALA A 407 22.59 7.92 29.11
CA ALA A 407 21.22 7.43 29.21
C ALA A 407 20.51 7.39 27.83
N GLY A 408 20.74 8.39 26.98
CA GLY A 408 20.23 8.42 25.61
C GLY A 408 20.82 7.29 24.75
N LEU A 409 22.14 7.07 24.84
CA LEU A 409 22.84 6.00 24.12
C LEU A 409 22.43 4.60 24.59
N GLU A 410 22.28 4.37 25.90
CA GLU A 410 21.79 3.09 26.44
C GLU A 410 20.38 2.80 25.92
N ALA A 411 19.48 3.80 25.95
CA ALA A 411 18.12 3.64 25.46
C ALA A 411 18.08 3.32 23.95
N MET A 412 18.82 4.06 23.12
CA MET A 412 18.92 3.77 21.68
C MET A 412 19.40 2.35 21.40
N GLN A 413 20.45 1.88 22.08
CA GLN A 413 20.95 0.51 21.93
C GLN A 413 19.92 -0.53 22.37
N LYS A 414 19.34 -0.36 23.55
CA LYS A 414 18.42 -1.31 24.19
C LYS A 414 17.13 -1.58 23.40
N TYR A 415 16.55 -0.56 22.78
CA TYR A 415 15.29 -0.68 22.05
C TYR A 415 15.48 -0.68 20.52
N GLY A 416 16.48 0.03 20.00
CA GLY A 416 16.84 0.03 18.58
C GLY A 416 17.60 -1.23 18.14
N LYS A 417 18.21 -1.96 19.09
CA LYS A 417 19.02 -3.18 18.88
C LYS A 417 20.26 -3.01 17.99
N ALA A 418 20.69 -1.77 17.75
CA ALA A 418 21.97 -1.47 17.12
C ALA A 418 23.05 -1.28 18.18
N ALA A 419 24.29 -1.63 17.86
CA ALA A 419 25.52 -1.38 18.60
C ALA A 419 26.45 -0.44 17.81
N PRO A 420 27.46 0.18 18.45
CA PRO A 420 28.53 0.87 17.72
C PRO A 420 29.29 -0.12 16.83
N GLY A 421 29.41 0.20 15.55
CA GLY A 421 29.87 -0.68 14.48
C GLY A 421 28.77 -1.10 13.49
N ASP A 422 27.48 -1.02 13.87
CA ASP A 422 26.36 -1.52 13.05
C ASP A 422 25.96 -0.62 11.87
N ARG A 423 26.72 0.47 11.62
CA ARG A 423 26.53 1.42 10.52
C ARG A 423 25.21 2.21 10.63
N THR A 424 25.09 3.02 11.68
CA THR A 424 23.90 3.85 11.95
C THR A 424 24.22 5.20 12.60
N MET A 425 23.21 6.05 12.83
CA MET A 425 23.32 7.25 13.67
C MET A 425 23.94 7.03 15.06
N LEU A 426 23.88 5.80 15.60
CA LEU A 426 24.51 5.46 16.87
C LEU A 426 26.04 5.62 16.81
N ASP A 427 26.69 5.37 15.68
CA ASP A 427 28.16 5.45 15.56
C ASP A 427 28.69 6.85 15.86
N SER A 428 28.02 7.88 15.31
CA SER A 428 28.38 9.28 15.53
C SER A 428 28.03 9.76 16.94
N LEU A 429 26.87 9.35 17.47
CA LEU A 429 26.45 9.70 18.83
C LEU A 429 27.33 9.01 19.89
N TRP A 430 27.71 7.75 19.68
CA TRP A 430 28.62 7.01 20.55
C TRP A 430 30.02 7.61 20.53
N ALA A 431 30.58 7.89 19.34
CA ALA A 431 31.88 8.52 19.20
C ALA A 431 31.96 9.91 19.87
N ALA A 432 30.87 10.67 19.86
CA ALA A 432 30.75 11.88 20.68
C ALA A 432 30.65 11.56 22.18
N GLY A 433 29.78 10.64 22.59
CA GLY A 433 29.53 10.30 24.00
C GLY A 433 30.76 9.80 24.75
N GLN A 434 31.65 9.08 24.06
CA GLN A 434 32.95 8.66 24.60
C GLN A 434 33.87 9.83 24.93
N GLU A 435 33.84 10.91 24.13
CA GLU A 435 34.61 12.14 24.40
C GLU A 435 33.94 13.01 25.46
N LEU A 436 32.60 13.05 25.48
CA LEU A 436 31.82 13.76 26.52
C LEU A 436 31.95 13.11 27.90
N GLN A 437 32.63 11.97 28.07
CA GLN A 437 33.00 11.46 29.39
C GLN A 437 33.93 12.42 30.15
N ALA A 438 34.76 13.19 29.44
CA ALA A 438 35.70 14.13 30.06
C ALA A 438 35.01 15.26 30.85
N TRP A 439 33.73 15.54 30.56
CA TRP A 439 32.88 16.46 31.35
C TRP A 439 32.60 16.01 32.79
N LYS A 440 32.92 14.75 33.14
CA LYS A 440 32.86 14.25 34.52
C LYS A 440 34.07 14.67 35.37
N SER A 441 35.14 15.19 34.76
CA SER A 441 36.35 15.64 35.47
C SER A 441 36.22 17.05 36.05
N PRO A 442 36.77 17.35 37.25
CA PRO A 442 36.86 18.70 37.77
C PRO A 442 37.64 19.63 36.83
N GLY A 443 37.13 20.85 36.59
CA GLY A 443 37.79 21.83 35.73
C GLY A 443 37.69 21.57 34.22
N ALA A 444 36.84 20.64 33.78
CA ALA A 444 36.62 20.32 32.37
C ALA A 444 36.16 21.53 31.53
N ASP A 445 36.86 21.83 30.43
CA ASP A 445 36.47 22.89 29.49
C ASP A 445 35.34 22.42 28.56
N LEU A 446 34.21 23.14 28.58
CA LEU A 446 33.01 22.82 27.81
C LEU A 446 33.30 22.80 26.30
N LEU A 447 33.93 23.84 25.77
CA LEU A 447 34.09 24.06 24.32
C LEU A 447 35.21 23.20 23.74
N GLN A 448 36.31 22.98 24.47
CA GLN A 448 37.40 22.10 24.05
C GLN A 448 36.91 20.66 23.92
N ILE A 449 36.21 20.15 24.94
CA ILE A 449 35.69 18.77 24.96
C ILE A 449 34.58 18.60 23.91
N LEU A 450 33.65 19.56 23.79
CA LEU A 450 32.63 19.51 22.73
C LEU A 450 33.27 19.55 21.33
N THR A 451 34.28 20.39 21.11
CA THR A 451 35.02 20.44 19.83
C THR A 451 35.67 19.10 19.49
N LYS A 452 36.16 18.35 20.48
CA LYS A 452 36.68 17.00 20.29
C LYS A 452 35.57 16.00 19.98
N ALA A 453 34.46 16.04 20.73
CA ALA A 453 33.30 15.18 20.54
C ALA A 453 32.65 15.33 19.14
N VAL A 454 32.50 16.55 18.62
CA VAL A 454 31.98 16.76 17.25
C VAL A 454 32.93 16.21 16.19
N LYS A 455 34.24 16.43 16.33
CA LYS A 455 35.24 15.85 15.40
C LYS A 455 35.23 14.32 15.43
N SER A 456 35.03 13.73 16.61
CA SER A 456 34.86 12.28 16.79
C SER A 456 33.60 11.76 16.08
N ALA A 457 32.46 12.48 16.23
CA ALA A 457 31.22 12.15 15.54
C ALA A 457 31.35 12.20 14.00
N GLU A 458 31.97 13.25 13.45
CA GLU A 458 32.20 13.37 12.00
C GLU A 458 33.15 12.30 11.45
N ALA A 459 34.21 11.97 12.20
CA ALA A 459 35.12 10.89 11.83
C ALA A 459 34.42 9.52 11.84
N ALA A 460 33.58 9.26 12.85
CA ALA A 460 32.76 8.05 12.92
C ALA A 460 31.71 8.01 11.79
N ALA A 461 31.02 9.10 11.49
CA ALA A 461 30.11 9.21 10.36
C ALA A 461 30.81 8.84 9.05
N GLN A 462 31.98 9.41 8.78
CA GLN A 462 32.77 9.11 7.58
C GLN A 462 33.36 7.69 7.58
N ALA A 463 33.52 7.05 8.76
CA ALA A 463 33.99 5.68 8.88
C ALA A 463 32.89 4.64 8.57
N THR A 464 31.61 4.96 8.76
CA THR A 464 30.48 4.04 8.49
C THR A 464 30.48 3.46 7.07
N LYS A 465 31.02 4.19 6.09
CA LYS A 465 31.17 3.73 4.70
C LYS A 465 32.06 2.49 4.51
N ASN A 466 32.86 2.17 5.53
CA ASN A 466 33.73 0.98 5.58
C ASN A 466 33.19 -0.09 6.54
N MET A 467 32.01 0.11 7.15
CA MET A 467 31.39 -0.81 8.11
C MET A 467 30.40 -1.75 7.41
N GLU A 468 30.34 -2.99 7.89
CA GLU A 468 29.24 -3.90 7.60
C GLU A 468 27.99 -3.50 8.40
N ALA A 469 26.82 -3.57 7.78
CA ALA A 469 25.59 -3.09 8.40
C ALA A 469 24.97 -4.16 9.30
N GLY A 470 25.14 -4.03 10.62
CA GLY A 470 24.45 -4.88 11.60
C GLY A 470 22.96 -4.54 11.77
N ALA A 471 22.57 -3.30 11.48
CA ALA A 471 21.22 -2.79 11.73
C ALA A 471 20.63 -1.97 10.55
N GLY A 472 19.40 -1.48 10.73
CA GLY A 472 18.69 -0.65 9.75
C GLY A 472 18.26 -1.43 8.49
N ARG A 473 18.02 -0.71 7.39
CA ARG A 473 17.75 -1.31 6.06
C ARG A 473 19.02 -1.81 5.36
N ALA A 474 20.16 -1.20 5.68
CA ALA A 474 21.44 -1.50 5.05
C ALA A 474 21.90 -2.95 5.30
N SER A 475 21.50 -3.57 6.42
CA SER A 475 21.80 -4.98 6.75
C SER A 475 21.21 -6.01 5.79
N TYR A 476 20.27 -5.61 4.92
CA TYR A 476 19.73 -6.46 3.86
C TYR A 476 20.58 -6.44 2.57
N ILE A 477 21.67 -5.66 2.53
CA ILE A 477 22.44 -5.35 1.33
C ILE A 477 23.91 -5.73 1.57
N SER A 478 24.54 -6.36 0.57
CA SER A 478 25.96 -6.71 0.62
C SER A 478 26.83 -5.47 0.83
N SER A 479 27.76 -5.54 1.78
CA SER A 479 28.75 -4.50 2.12
C SER A 479 29.53 -3.96 0.92
N ALA A 480 29.74 -4.77 -0.13
CA ALA A 480 30.34 -4.36 -1.40
C ALA A 480 29.54 -3.30 -2.19
N ARG A 481 28.33 -2.91 -1.73
CA ARG A 481 27.51 -1.82 -2.29
C ARG A 481 27.35 -0.62 -1.34
N LEU A 482 28.00 -0.65 -0.18
CA LEU A 482 27.77 0.30 0.91
C LEU A 482 28.89 1.35 1.04
N ASP A 483 29.43 1.81 -0.11
CA ASP A 483 30.66 2.64 -0.22
C ASP A 483 30.51 4.12 0.23
N GLN A 484 29.28 4.58 0.45
CA GLN A 484 28.96 5.90 1.00
C GLN A 484 28.72 5.86 2.51
N PRO A 485 28.86 7.00 3.24
CA PRO A 485 28.49 7.08 4.66
C PRO A 485 27.00 6.79 4.93
N ASP A 486 26.70 6.35 6.16
CA ASP A 486 25.32 6.27 6.66
C ASP A 486 24.69 7.66 6.78
N PRO A 487 23.51 7.93 6.17
CA PRO A 487 22.83 9.21 6.30
C PRO A 487 22.41 9.53 7.74
N GLY A 488 22.11 8.53 8.57
CA GLY A 488 21.78 8.74 9.99
C GLY A 488 22.99 9.29 10.77
N ALA A 489 24.16 8.70 10.58
CA ALA A 489 25.42 9.11 11.16
C ALA A 489 25.82 10.53 10.71
N VAL A 490 25.75 10.80 9.40
CA VAL A 490 26.00 12.14 8.84
C VAL A 490 25.06 13.19 9.42
N ALA A 491 23.76 12.89 9.54
CA ALA A 491 22.79 13.80 10.17
C ALA A 491 23.07 14.04 11.67
N ALA A 492 23.37 12.98 12.43
CA ALA A 492 23.69 13.08 13.85
C ALA A 492 24.96 13.91 14.11
N ALA A 493 26.01 13.72 13.31
CA ALA A 493 27.23 14.53 13.37
C ALA A 493 26.95 16.01 13.01
N ALA A 494 26.12 16.27 11.99
CA ALA A 494 25.74 17.63 11.58
C ALA A 494 24.91 18.36 12.65
N ILE A 495 24.05 17.66 13.39
CA ILE A 495 23.32 18.23 14.55
C ILE A 495 24.32 18.68 15.64
N LEU A 496 25.29 17.84 15.98
CA LEU A 496 26.33 18.16 16.96
C LEU A 496 27.23 19.33 16.50
N ARG A 497 27.56 19.40 15.21
CA ARG A 497 28.28 20.54 14.59
C ARG A 497 27.49 21.84 14.72
N ALA A 498 26.22 21.83 14.36
CA ALA A 498 25.33 23.00 14.46
C ALA A 498 25.17 23.51 15.91
N ILE A 499 25.17 22.62 16.91
CA ILE A 499 25.17 22.98 18.33
C ILE A 499 26.48 23.68 18.73
N LEU A 500 27.63 23.13 18.35
CA LEU A 500 28.95 23.69 18.69
C LEU A 500 29.15 25.09 18.10
N GLU A 501 28.77 25.32 16.83
CA GLU A 501 28.90 26.61 16.16
C GLU A 501 28.24 27.76 16.94
N VAL A 502 27.03 27.54 17.47
CA VAL A 502 26.26 28.55 18.23
C VAL A 502 26.75 28.69 19.68
N LEU A 503 27.48 27.69 20.20
CA LEU A 503 28.13 27.78 21.51
C LEU A 503 29.50 28.47 21.43
N GLN A 504 30.11 28.53 20.25
CA GLN A 504 31.35 29.28 19.97
C GLN A 504 31.09 30.77 19.65
N SER A 505 29.83 31.17 19.40
CA SER A 505 29.37 32.56 19.24
C SER A 505 28.71 33.12 20.50
#